data_AF-A0A937Z012-F1
#
_entry.id   AF-A0A937Z012-F1
#
_cell.length_a   1.000
_cell.length_b   1.000
_cell.length_c   1.000
_cell.angle_alpha   90.00
_cell.angle_beta   90.00
_cell.angle_gamma   90.00
#
_symmetry.space_group_name_H-M   'P 1'
#
loop_
_entity.id
_entity.type
_entity.pdbx_description
1 polymer ?
#
loop_
_entity_poly.entity_id
_entity_poly.type
_entity_poly.pdbx_seq_one_letter_code
_entity_poly.pdbx_strand_id
1 'polypeptide(L)'
;LDSPQYAGAAPAANQQVGGVTRSGLAVHPPDHGQTLASALLDMPEHAAEFHGFVGLRDGSKSEGCTFIVEANGVEVVRESMIPGEWREVTADLAPWVGQTVLLSLITDADGSFSFDWAVWGEPTLRERQP
;
A
#
# COMPACT_ATOMS: atom_id res chain seq x y z
N LEU A 1 -20.80 18.87 0.04
CA LEU A 1 -19.80 17.78 -0.10
C LEU A 1 -20.14 17.10 -1.40
N ASP A 2 -19.48 17.51 -2.48
CA ASP A 2 -19.56 16.78 -3.73
C ASP A 2 -18.98 15.38 -3.51
N SER A 3 -19.62 14.36 -4.08
CA SER A 3 -19.29 12.94 -3.86
C SER A 3 -17.80 12.66 -4.11
N PRO A 4 -17.14 11.77 -3.34
CA PRO A 4 -15.78 11.33 -3.67
C PRO A 4 -15.78 10.75 -5.08
N GLN A 5 -15.04 11.38 -5.99
CA GLN A 5 -15.25 11.18 -7.43
C GLN A 5 -14.75 9.82 -7.95
N TYR A 6 -13.90 9.10 -7.23
CA TYR A 6 -13.56 7.70 -7.52
C TYR A 6 -12.70 7.12 -6.39
N ALA A 7 -13.03 5.95 -5.87
CA ALA A 7 -12.17 5.18 -4.98
C ALA A 7 -12.22 3.72 -5.42
N GLY A 8 -11.09 3.01 -5.40
CA GLY A 8 -11.07 1.63 -5.84
C GLY A 8 -9.81 0.88 -5.48
N ALA A 9 -9.96 -0.40 -5.21
CA ALA A 9 -8.87 -1.36 -5.05
C ALA A 9 -9.16 -2.57 -5.93
N ALA A 10 -8.19 -2.99 -6.75
CA ALA A 10 -8.33 -4.16 -7.60
C ALA A 10 -6.99 -4.89 -7.76
N PRO A 11 -7.02 -6.22 -7.92
CA PRO A 11 -5.85 -6.97 -8.39
C PRO A 11 -5.33 -6.39 -9.70
N ALA A 12 -4.02 -6.21 -9.78
CA ALA A 12 -3.36 -5.58 -10.90
C ALA A 12 -2.11 -6.39 -11.29
N ALA A 13 -2.13 -6.96 -12.48
CA ALA A 13 -0.98 -7.65 -13.07
C ALA A 13 -0.14 -6.68 -13.91
N ASN A 14 1.16 -6.91 -14.00
CA ASN A 14 2.08 -6.19 -14.89
C ASN A 14 2.09 -4.66 -14.71
N GLN A 15 2.12 -4.18 -13.46
CA GLN A 15 2.25 -2.76 -13.14
C GLN A 15 3.70 -2.31 -13.32
N GLN A 16 3.91 -1.27 -14.11
CA GLN A 16 5.24 -0.70 -14.36
C GLN A 16 5.41 0.59 -13.56
N VAL A 17 6.49 0.66 -12.77
CA VAL A 17 6.95 1.85 -12.05
C VAL A 17 8.46 1.92 -12.26
N GLY A 18 8.96 3.04 -12.78
CA GLY A 18 10.37 3.20 -13.15
C GLY A 18 10.82 2.18 -14.21
N GLY A 19 9.91 1.73 -15.09
CA GLY A 19 10.19 0.68 -16.07
C GLY A 19 10.33 -0.75 -15.52
N VAL A 20 10.19 -0.95 -14.20
CA VAL A 20 10.24 -2.28 -13.57
C VAL A 20 8.83 -2.79 -13.34
N THR A 21 8.58 -4.03 -13.75
CA THR A 21 7.25 -4.66 -13.69
C THR A 21 7.07 -5.46 -12.40
N ARG A 22 5.94 -5.24 -11.71
CA ARG A 22 5.47 -6.05 -10.56
C ARG A 22 3.98 -6.33 -10.66
N SER A 23 3.51 -7.38 -9.98
CA SER A 23 2.08 -7.64 -9.79
C SER A 23 1.66 -7.28 -8.37
N GLY A 24 0.37 -7.02 -8.14
CA GLY A 24 -0.15 -6.73 -6.81
C GLY A 24 -1.52 -6.08 -6.86
N LEU A 25 -1.68 -4.93 -6.22
CA LEU A 25 -2.95 -4.20 -6.14
C LEU A 25 -2.78 -2.80 -6.75
N ALA A 26 -3.74 -2.38 -7.57
CA ALA A 26 -3.93 -0.98 -7.89
C ALA A 26 -4.94 -0.41 -6.90
N VAL A 27 -4.54 0.63 -6.15
CA VAL A 27 -5.36 1.23 -5.09
C VAL A 27 -5.41 2.73 -5.36
N HIS A 28 -6.54 3.22 -5.86
CA HIS A 28 -6.72 4.63 -6.21
C HIS A 28 -7.41 5.36 -5.05
N PRO A 29 -6.83 6.46 -4.53
CA PRO A 29 -7.49 7.30 -3.54
C PRO A 29 -8.60 8.16 -4.18
N PRO A 30 -9.65 8.54 -3.43
CA PRO A 30 -10.51 9.65 -3.83
C PRO A 30 -9.78 10.99 -3.75
N ASP A 31 -10.32 12.01 -4.41
CA ASP A 31 -9.81 13.38 -4.34
C ASP A 31 -9.71 13.86 -2.89
N HIS A 32 -8.51 14.28 -2.47
CA HIS A 32 -8.22 14.69 -1.10
C HIS A 32 -8.67 13.67 -0.02
N GLY A 33 -8.50 12.38 -0.28
CA GLY A 33 -8.81 11.35 0.70
C GLY A 33 -8.09 10.04 0.47
N GLN A 34 -8.57 9.01 1.18
CA GLN A 34 -7.88 7.74 1.29
C GLN A 34 -8.76 6.54 0.92
N THR A 35 -8.13 5.54 0.31
CA THR A 35 -8.71 4.20 0.08
C THR A 35 -7.97 3.19 0.93
N LEU A 36 -8.73 2.38 1.68
CA LEU A 36 -8.21 1.30 2.52
C LEU A 36 -8.56 -0.06 1.92
N ALA A 37 -7.55 -0.89 1.67
CA ALA A 37 -7.71 -2.30 1.36
C ALA A 37 -7.30 -3.12 2.59
N SER A 38 -8.29 -3.67 3.29
CA SER A 38 -8.07 -4.37 4.57
C SER A 38 -8.36 -5.85 4.47
N ALA A 39 -7.56 -6.65 5.19
CA ALA A 39 -7.76 -8.08 5.35
C ALA A 39 -7.57 -8.49 6.82
N LEU A 40 -8.38 -9.43 7.29
CA LEU A 40 -8.15 -10.12 8.56
C LEU A 40 -7.20 -11.29 8.32
N LEU A 41 -6.12 -11.33 9.09
CA LEU A 41 -5.03 -12.30 8.97
C LEU A 41 -4.74 -12.91 10.34
N ASP A 42 -4.69 -14.23 10.42
CA ASP A 42 -4.17 -14.91 11.59
C ASP A 42 -2.64 -14.91 11.51
N MET A 43 -1.98 -14.20 12.43
CA MET A 43 -0.53 -14.13 12.45
C MET A 43 0.06 -15.47 12.90
N PRO A 44 1.21 -15.87 12.32
CA PRO A 44 1.91 -17.05 12.78
C PRO A 44 2.39 -16.91 14.24
N GLU A 45 2.69 -18.06 14.87
CA GLU A 45 3.29 -18.16 16.21
C GLU A 45 4.79 -17.80 16.25
N HIS A 46 5.33 -17.29 15.14
CA HIS A 46 6.71 -16.80 15.02
C HIS A 46 6.73 -15.39 14.44
N ALA A 47 7.84 -14.67 14.63
CA ALA A 47 7.99 -13.31 14.15
C ALA A 47 7.78 -13.24 12.63
N ALA A 48 6.89 -12.35 12.21
CA ALA A 48 6.61 -12.07 10.81
C ALA A 48 6.93 -10.62 10.49
N GLU A 49 7.18 -10.35 9.22
CA GLU A 49 7.28 -9.01 8.67
C GLU A 49 6.28 -8.83 7.53
N PHE A 50 5.75 -7.62 7.41
CA PHE A 50 5.18 -7.17 6.16
C PHE A 50 6.32 -6.80 5.21
N HIS A 51 6.18 -7.17 3.95
CA HIS A 51 7.06 -6.72 2.87
C HIS A 51 6.23 -6.41 1.63
N GLY A 52 6.58 -5.34 0.92
CA GLY A 52 6.05 -5.03 -0.40
C GLY A 52 6.83 -3.92 -1.09
N PHE A 53 6.29 -3.47 -2.21
CA PHE A 53 6.77 -2.30 -2.92
C PHE A 53 5.61 -1.32 -3.12
N VAL A 54 5.92 -0.03 -3.17
CA VAL A 54 4.95 1.03 -3.42
C VAL A 54 5.44 1.93 -4.54
N GLY A 55 4.51 2.50 -5.29
CA GLY A 55 4.84 3.40 -6.37
C GLY A 55 3.63 3.90 -7.15
N LEU A 56 3.91 4.85 -8.04
CA LEU A 56 2.95 5.40 -8.98
C LEU A 56 3.32 4.94 -10.39
N ARG A 57 2.34 4.41 -11.13
CA ARG A 57 2.59 3.83 -12.45
C ARG A 57 3.27 4.81 -13.40
N ASP A 58 4.07 4.25 -14.31
CA ASP A 58 4.74 5.00 -15.38
C ASP A 58 3.75 5.89 -16.14
N GLY A 59 4.16 7.14 -16.37
CA GLY A 59 3.33 8.17 -17.01
C GLY A 59 2.39 8.93 -16.07
N SER A 60 2.36 8.59 -14.77
CA SER A 60 1.67 9.39 -13.76
C SER A 60 2.22 10.82 -13.69
N LYS A 61 1.33 11.78 -13.45
CA LYS A 61 1.62 13.19 -13.19
C LYS A 61 1.07 13.65 -11.83
N SER A 62 0.88 12.69 -10.93
CA SER A 62 0.34 12.89 -9.59
C SER A 62 1.15 13.92 -8.81
N GLU A 63 0.47 14.62 -7.90
CA GLU A 63 1.09 15.50 -6.90
C GLU A 63 1.73 14.71 -5.75
N GLY A 64 1.35 13.44 -5.60
CA GLY A 64 1.88 12.50 -4.62
C GLY A 64 0.78 11.60 -4.04
N CYS A 65 1.16 10.42 -3.59
CA CYS A 65 0.36 9.62 -2.70
C CYS A 65 1.19 9.16 -1.50
N THR A 66 0.57 9.13 -0.33
CA THR A 66 1.14 8.49 0.85
C THR A 66 0.59 7.06 1.00
N PHE A 67 1.51 6.10 1.10
CA PHE A 67 1.26 4.69 1.31
C PHE A 67 1.46 4.34 2.77
N ILE A 68 0.44 3.78 3.42
CA ILE A 68 0.45 3.49 4.85
C ILE A 68 0.07 2.02 5.05
N VAL A 69 0.78 1.34 5.95
CA VAL A 69 0.39 0.02 6.45
C VAL A 69 0.01 0.16 7.90
N GLU A 70 -1.18 -0.31 8.26
CA GLU A 70 -1.62 -0.39 9.65
C GLU A 70 -1.85 -1.84 10.07
N ALA A 71 -1.44 -2.18 11.29
CA ALA A 71 -1.78 -3.42 11.97
C ALA A 71 -2.67 -3.09 13.17
N ASN A 72 -3.94 -3.53 13.15
CA ASN A 72 -4.94 -3.20 14.19
C ASN A 72 -5.03 -1.69 14.48
N GLY A 73 -4.93 -0.86 13.44
CA GLY A 73 -4.99 0.61 13.53
C GLY A 73 -3.70 1.28 14.03
N VAL A 74 -2.61 0.53 14.18
CA VAL A 74 -1.28 1.08 14.47
C VAL A 74 -0.50 1.20 13.17
N GLU A 75 -0.11 2.42 12.80
CA GLU A 75 0.77 2.68 11.65
C GLU A 75 2.14 2.01 11.88
N VAL A 76 2.52 1.12 10.95
CA VAL A 76 3.81 0.41 10.96
C VAL A 76 4.67 0.74 9.74
N VAL A 77 4.07 1.28 8.66
CA VAL A 77 4.75 1.86 7.49
C VAL A 77 4.07 3.17 7.15
N ARG A 78 4.85 4.18 6.79
CA ARG A 78 4.39 5.39 6.11
C ARG A 78 5.43 5.82 5.08
N GLU A 79 5.02 5.88 3.82
CA GLU A 79 5.90 6.21 2.71
C GLU A 79 5.19 7.13 1.71
N SER A 80 5.70 8.35 1.56
CA SER A 80 5.18 9.32 0.58
C SER A 80 5.92 9.17 -0.75
N MET A 81 5.16 9.04 -1.84
CA MET A 81 5.68 8.78 -3.17
C MET A 81 5.22 9.84 -4.16
N ILE A 82 6.16 10.30 -4.97
CA ILE A 82 5.90 11.01 -6.24
C ILE A 82 6.25 10.06 -7.41
N PRO A 83 5.83 10.35 -8.65
CA PRO A 83 6.17 9.52 -9.80
C PRO A 83 7.68 9.29 -9.92
N GLY A 84 8.10 8.02 -10.10
CA GLY A 84 9.51 7.63 -10.02
C GLY A 84 9.70 6.12 -10.04
N GLU A 85 10.60 5.62 -9.19
CA GLU A 85 10.94 4.20 -9.07
C GLU A 85 10.13 3.53 -7.95
N TRP A 86 10.04 2.19 -7.99
CA TRP A 86 9.50 1.42 -6.87
C TRP A 86 10.27 1.71 -5.60
N ARG A 87 9.56 1.86 -4.48
CA ARG A 87 10.15 1.87 -3.15
C ARG A 87 9.78 0.60 -2.42
N GLU A 88 10.78 -0.10 -1.90
CA GLU A 88 10.57 -1.23 -0.99
C GLU A 88 10.08 -0.71 0.36
N VAL A 89 9.10 -1.39 0.93
CA VAL A 89 8.56 -1.09 2.26
C VAL A 89 8.47 -2.38 3.06
N THR A 90 8.92 -2.32 4.31
CA THR A 90 8.88 -3.44 5.26
C THR A 90 8.43 -2.96 6.63
N ALA A 91 7.84 -3.85 7.43
CA ALA A 91 7.48 -3.57 8.81
C ALA A 91 7.57 -4.82 9.68
N ASP A 92 8.10 -4.66 10.90
CA ASP A 92 8.10 -5.71 11.91
C ASP A 92 6.69 -5.89 12.48
N LEU A 93 6.17 -7.11 12.39
CA LEU A 93 4.87 -7.50 12.94
C LEU A 93 5.01 -8.41 14.17
N ALA A 94 6.21 -8.55 14.74
CA ALA A 94 6.46 -9.27 15.99
C ALA A 94 5.50 -8.89 17.14
N PRO A 95 5.04 -7.63 17.30
CA PRO A 95 4.07 -7.30 18.35
C PRO A 95 2.72 -8.04 18.26
N TRP A 96 2.39 -8.62 17.11
CA TRP A 96 1.12 -9.30 16.84
C TRP A 96 1.23 -10.82 16.62
N VAL A 97 2.35 -11.44 16.98
CA VAL A 97 2.52 -12.90 16.92
C VAL A 97 1.37 -13.64 17.62
N GLY A 98 0.83 -14.67 16.97
CA GLY A 98 -0.27 -15.50 17.48
C GLY A 98 -1.63 -14.78 17.60
N GLN A 99 -1.76 -13.56 17.07
CA GLN A 99 -3.00 -12.77 17.13
C GLN A 99 -3.66 -12.68 15.75
N THR A 100 -4.99 -12.51 15.74
CA THR A 100 -5.69 -12.05 14.53
C THR A 100 -5.48 -10.55 14.37
N VAL A 101 -5.01 -10.14 13.19
CA VAL A 101 -4.70 -8.76 12.83
C VAL A 101 -5.59 -8.30 11.69
N LEU A 102 -6.22 -7.14 11.84
CA LEU A 102 -6.74 -6.37 10.70
C LEU A 102 -5.56 -5.59 10.11
N LEU A 103 -5.03 -6.09 8.98
CA LEU A 103 -3.98 -5.41 8.24
C LEU A 103 -4.63 -4.53 7.16
N SER A 104 -4.32 -3.24 7.15
CA SER A 104 -4.83 -2.28 6.18
C SER A 104 -3.69 -1.72 5.33
N LEU A 105 -3.84 -1.82 4.01
CA LEU A 105 -3.03 -1.08 3.04
C LEU A 105 -3.80 0.17 2.64
N ILE A 106 -3.25 1.33 2.94
CA ILE A 106 -3.94 2.62 2.81
C ILE A 106 -3.20 3.48 1.79
N THR A 107 -3.93 3.98 0.81
CA THR A 107 -3.40 4.96 -0.15
C THR A 107 -4.15 6.26 0.06
N ASP A 108 -3.41 7.30 0.42
CA ASP A 108 -3.89 8.64 0.72
C ASP A 108 -3.36 9.62 -0.34
N ALA A 109 -4.24 10.46 -0.90
CA ALA A 109 -3.84 11.45 -1.89
C ALA A 109 -3.15 12.64 -1.20
N ASP A 110 -1.96 13.04 -1.65
CA ASP A 110 -1.26 14.22 -1.11
C ASP A 110 -1.78 15.55 -1.69
N GLY A 111 -2.91 15.52 -2.39
CA GLY A 111 -3.48 16.64 -3.13
C GLY A 111 -4.66 16.19 -3.98
N SER A 112 -4.70 16.64 -5.24
CA SER A 112 -5.68 16.12 -6.18
C SER A 112 -5.38 14.67 -6.52
N PHE A 113 -6.42 13.82 -6.57
CA PHE A 113 -6.30 12.41 -7.02
C PHE A 113 -5.92 12.22 -8.50
N SER A 114 -5.74 13.33 -9.23
CA SER A 114 -5.45 13.31 -10.65
C SER A 114 -4.13 12.58 -10.91
N PHE A 115 -4.20 11.49 -11.67
CA PHE A 115 -3.05 10.62 -11.97
C PHE A 115 -2.49 9.84 -10.77
N ASP A 116 -3.26 9.68 -9.69
CA ASP A 116 -2.93 8.84 -8.52
C ASP A 116 -3.08 7.36 -8.85
N TRP A 117 -2.32 6.93 -9.85
CA TRP A 117 -2.23 5.58 -10.35
C TRP A 117 -1.34 4.74 -9.43
N ALA A 118 -1.68 4.77 -8.14
CA ALA A 118 -0.97 4.12 -7.07
C ALA A 118 -1.13 2.60 -7.10
N VAL A 119 -0.01 1.94 -6.82
CA VAL A 119 0.12 0.50 -6.88
C VAL A 119 0.94 -0.01 -5.70
N TRP A 120 0.43 -1.08 -5.08
CA TRP A 120 1.13 -1.91 -4.13
C TRP A 120 1.67 -3.13 -4.87
N GLY A 121 2.98 -3.21 -5.04
CA GLY A 121 3.69 -4.32 -5.66
C GLY A 121 3.97 -5.43 -4.65
N GLU A 122 3.49 -6.63 -4.95
CA GLU A 122 3.83 -7.88 -4.24
C GLU A 122 3.69 -7.79 -2.70
N PRO A 123 2.61 -7.19 -2.15
CA PRO A 123 2.42 -7.14 -0.70
C PRO A 123 2.28 -8.56 -0.16
N THR A 124 3.09 -8.91 0.83
CA THR A 124 3.16 -10.25 1.40
C THR A 124 3.58 -10.21 2.85
N LEU A 125 3.20 -11.25 3.59
CA LEU A 125 3.81 -11.57 4.88
C LEU A 125 4.97 -12.53 4.65
N ARG A 126 6.06 -12.34 5.38
CA ARG A 126 7.22 -13.24 5.38
C ARG A 126 7.60 -13.57 6.81
N GLU A 127 8.24 -14.73 6.99
CA GLU A 127 8.94 -15.01 8.23
C GLU A 127 10.08 -14.01 8.39
N ARG A 128 10.19 -13.40 9.57
CA ARG A 128 11.22 -12.40 9.84
C ARG A 128 12.58 -13.10 9.92
N GLN A 129 13.52 -12.71 9.07
CA GLN A 129 14.88 -13.23 9.16
C GLN A 129 15.59 -12.68 10.42
N PRO A 130 16.44 -13.49 11.09
CA PRO A 130 17.11 -13.11 12.33
C PRO A 130 18.14 -11.99 12.15
#